data_AF-A0A1C6RUM8-F1
#
_entry.id   AF-A0A1C6RUM8-F1
#
_cell.length_a   1.000
_cell.length_b   1.000
_cell.length_c   1.000
_cell.angle_alpha   90.00
_cell.angle_beta   90.00
_cell.angle_gamma   90.00
#
_symmetry.space_group_name_H-M   'P 1'
#
loop_
_entity.id
_entity.type
_entity.pdbx_description
1 polymer ?
#
loop_
_entity_poly.entity_id
_entity_poly.type
_entity_poly.pdbx_seq_one_letter_code
_entity_poly.pdbx_strand_id
1 'polypeptide(L)'
;MLADRIGGPALSLFRAVIGLLFLCHGLASLFGVLGGNRGTGEPVPLGQWPGWWAALIQAVCGALVLAGLLTRPAALVASGSMAYAYFVVHQPDALLPLRNGGELAALFCWSFLLVAALGPGPWAIDTLLRGQRTAAASTPDGVSVPA
;
A
#
# COMPACT_ATOMS: atom_id res chain seq x y z
N MET A 1 27.01 3.77 -6.91
CA MET A 1 27.01 5.07 -6.21
C MET A 1 26.23 4.95 -4.90
N LEU A 2 26.39 5.86 -3.92
CA LEU A 2 25.63 5.84 -2.66
C LEU A 2 24.11 5.80 -2.92
N ALA A 3 23.66 6.51 -3.97
CA ALA A 3 22.28 6.51 -4.46
C ALA A 3 21.73 5.12 -4.81
N ASP A 4 22.54 4.27 -5.46
CA ASP A 4 22.14 2.89 -5.81
C ASP A 4 22.01 2.01 -4.56
N ARG A 5 22.82 2.29 -3.53
CA ARG A 5 22.84 1.54 -2.28
C ARG A 5 21.63 1.85 -1.39
N ILE A 6 21.14 3.09 -1.44
CA ILE A 6 20.01 3.56 -0.62
C ILE A 6 18.66 3.47 -1.32
N GLY A 7 18.63 3.44 -2.66
CA GLY A 7 17.39 3.49 -3.44
C GLY A 7 16.41 2.35 -3.12
N GLY A 8 16.91 1.10 -3.05
CA GLY A 8 16.09 -0.06 -2.69
C GLY A 8 15.53 -0.01 -1.27
N PRO A 9 16.36 0.17 -0.23
CA PRO A 9 15.92 0.36 1.14
C PRO A 9 14.94 1.53 1.32
N ALA A 10 15.23 2.68 0.71
CA ALA A 10 14.37 3.87 0.80
C ALA A 10 12.99 3.62 0.17
N LEU A 11 12.93 2.99 -1.01
CA LEU A 11 11.67 2.60 -1.64
C LEU A 11 10.89 1.60 -0.76
N SER A 12 11.58 0.64 -0.15
CA SER A 12 10.94 -0.35 0.72
C SER A 12 10.33 0.29 1.97
N LEU A 13 11.05 1.26 2.57
CA LEU A 13 10.55 2.01 3.72
C LEU A 13 9.38 2.90 3.34
N PHE A 14 9.49 3.63 2.23
CA PHE A 14 8.38 4.44 1.69
C PHE A 14 7.13 3.60 1.47
N ARG A 15 7.25 2.47 0.78
CA ARG A 15 6.17 1.50 0.57
C ARG A 15 5.55 1.06 1.89
N ALA A 16 6.37 0.67 2.86
CA ALA A 16 5.89 0.20 4.16
C ALA A 16 5.14 1.29 4.93
N VAL A 17 5.68 2.51 5.00
CA VAL A 17 5.05 3.64 5.71
C VAL A 17 3.71 4.00 5.07
N ILE A 18 3.65 4.14 3.74
CA ILE A 18 2.40 4.48 3.05
C ILE A 18 1.37 3.35 3.21
N GLY A 19 1.77 2.09 3.07
CA GLY A 19 0.90 0.94 3.32
C GLY A 19 0.35 0.89 4.74
N LEU A 20 1.20 1.16 5.75
CA LEU A 20 0.81 1.20 7.15
C LEU A 20 -0.21 2.30 7.43
N LEU A 21 0.04 3.53 6.97
CA LEU A 21 -0.88 4.65 7.20
C LEU A 21 -2.24 4.38 6.56
N PHE A 22 -2.25 3.81 5.36
CA PHE A 22 -3.47 3.43 4.66
C PHE A 22 -4.24 2.31 5.38
N LEU A 23 -3.51 1.29 5.87
CA LEU A 23 -4.07 0.25 6.72
C LEU A 23 -4.71 0.84 7.98
N CYS A 24 -4.03 1.76 8.67
CA CYS A 24 -4.57 2.43 9.86
C CYS A 24 -5.89 3.17 9.56
N HIS A 25 -5.98 3.90 8.44
CA HIS A 25 -7.23 4.54 8.03
C HIS A 25 -8.36 3.54 7.77
N GLY A 26 -8.04 2.42 7.11
CA GLY A 26 -8.99 1.34 6.86
C GLY A 26 -9.49 0.72 8.16
N LEU A 27 -8.58 0.37 9.09
CA LEU A 27 -8.94 -0.21 10.38
C LEU A 27 -9.75 0.77 11.23
N ALA A 28 -9.36 2.04 11.26
CA ALA A 28 -10.09 3.07 12.00
C ALA A 28 -11.53 3.22 11.49
N SER A 29 -11.68 3.21 10.15
CA SER A 29 -12.99 3.37 9.52
C SER A 29 -13.84 2.11 9.57
N LEU A 30 -13.26 0.90 9.55
CA LEU A 30 -14.01 -0.35 9.62
C LEU A 30 -14.42 -0.72 11.05
N PHE A 31 -13.56 -0.45 12.03
CA PHE A 31 -13.71 -0.99 13.39
C PHE A 31 -13.84 0.07 14.48
N GLY A 32 -13.74 1.36 14.16
CA GLY A 32 -13.83 2.43 15.16
C GLY A 32 -12.59 2.54 16.06
N VAL A 33 -11.52 1.82 15.73
CA VAL A 33 -10.25 1.83 16.47
C VAL A 33 -9.38 3.01 16.07
N LEU A 34 -8.27 3.26 16.78
CA LEU A 34 -7.30 4.32 16.42
C LEU A 34 -7.91 5.74 16.29
N GLY A 35 -9.03 5.99 16.99
CA GLY A 35 -9.77 7.27 16.91
C GLY A 35 -10.92 7.28 15.89
N GLY A 36 -11.21 6.16 15.23
CA GLY A 36 -12.39 5.95 14.38
C GLY A 36 -12.36 6.67 13.04
N ASN A 37 -13.48 6.61 12.29
CA ASN A 37 -13.58 7.31 11.01
C ASN A 37 -13.45 8.83 11.20
N ARG A 38 -12.78 9.48 10.25
CA ARG A 38 -12.51 10.92 10.33
C ARG A 38 -13.82 11.70 10.41
N GLY A 39 -13.92 12.56 11.42
CA GLY A 39 -15.08 13.44 11.65
C GLY A 39 -16.18 12.83 12.50
N THR A 40 -16.29 11.49 12.58
CA THR A 40 -17.31 10.82 13.40
C THR A 40 -16.73 10.16 14.64
N GLY A 41 -15.48 9.68 14.60
CA GLY A 41 -14.88 8.90 15.69
C GLY A 41 -15.43 7.47 15.82
N GLU A 42 -16.37 7.10 14.95
CA GLU A 42 -17.10 5.83 14.96
C GLU A 42 -16.79 5.01 13.70
N PRO A 43 -17.03 3.68 13.70
CA PRO A 43 -16.93 2.88 12.48
C PRO A 43 -17.96 3.31 11.43
N VAL A 44 -17.60 3.17 10.16
CA VAL A 44 -18.49 3.40 9.02
C VAL A 44 -19.49 2.23 8.95
N PRO A 45 -20.80 2.52 8.87
CA PRO A 45 -21.84 1.49 8.68
C PRO A 45 -21.53 0.51 7.54
N LEU A 46 -21.78 -0.77 7.80
CA LEU A 46 -21.45 -1.85 6.87
C LEU A 46 -22.16 -1.67 5.51
N GLY A 47 -21.39 -1.73 4.43
CA GLY A 47 -21.89 -1.60 3.06
C GLY A 47 -22.21 -0.16 2.62
N GLN A 48 -22.01 0.85 3.48
CA GLN A 48 -22.30 2.24 3.13
C GLN A 48 -21.41 2.74 1.99
N TRP A 49 -22.04 3.22 0.92
CA TRP A 49 -21.34 3.85 -0.19
C TRP A 49 -21.04 5.33 0.08
N PRO A 50 -19.84 5.84 -0.28
CA PRO A 50 -18.65 5.11 -0.71
C PRO A 50 -17.76 4.64 0.47
N GLY A 51 -18.05 5.12 1.69
CA GLY A 51 -17.12 5.08 2.83
C GLY A 51 -16.67 3.68 3.26
N TRP A 52 -17.60 2.72 3.36
CA TRP A 52 -17.26 1.37 3.84
C TRP A 52 -16.36 0.62 2.86
N TRP A 53 -16.63 0.76 1.56
CA TRP A 53 -15.81 0.17 0.50
C TRP A 53 -14.43 0.80 0.42
N ALA A 54 -14.36 2.13 0.58
CA ALA A 54 -13.08 2.82 0.70
C ALA A 54 -12.27 2.31 1.90
N ALA A 55 -12.91 2.11 3.05
CA ALA A 55 -12.27 1.57 4.26
C ALA A 55 -11.77 0.12 4.08
N LEU A 56 -12.55 -0.72 3.40
CA LEU A 56 -12.17 -2.08 3.07
C LEU A 56 -10.95 -2.14 2.14
N ILE A 57 -10.96 -1.33 1.08
CA ILE A 57 -9.81 -1.20 0.17
C ILE A 57 -8.58 -0.71 0.93
N GLN A 58 -8.76 0.28 1.82
CA GLN A 58 -7.69 0.81 2.66
C GLN A 58 -7.05 -0.27 3.53
N ALA A 59 -7.85 -1.07 4.22
CA ALA A 59 -7.34 -2.13 5.07
C ALA A 59 -6.63 -3.22 4.25
N VAL A 60 -7.27 -3.75 3.20
CA VAL A 60 -6.73 -4.88 2.43
C VAL A 60 -5.51 -4.47 1.61
N CYS A 61 -5.62 -3.41 0.80
CA CYS A 61 -4.50 -2.97 -0.03
C CYS A 61 -3.38 -2.37 0.81
N GLY A 62 -3.70 -1.67 1.91
CA GLY A 62 -2.70 -1.18 2.87
C GLY A 62 -1.87 -2.32 3.45
N ALA A 63 -2.51 -3.40 3.91
CA ALA A 63 -1.82 -4.57 4.43
C ALA A 63 -0.94 -5.27 3.37
N LEU A 64 -1.47 -5.49 2.16
CA LEU A 64 -0.72 -6.12 1.06
C LEU A 64 0.49 -5.27 0.65
N VAL A 65 0.31 -3.96 0.50
CA VAL A 65 1.40 -3.04 0.16
C VAL A 65 2.42 -2.96 1.28
N LEU A 66 2.00 -2.91 2.56
CA LEU A 66 2.88 -2.94 3.73
C LEU A 66 3.74 -4.21 3.78
N ALA A 67 3.13 -5.38 3.56
CA ALA A 67 3.82 -6.66 3.52
C ALA A 67 4.74 -6.80 2.28
N GLY A 68 4.46 -6.04 1.21
CA GLY A 68 5.14 -6.23 -0.06
C GLY A 68 4.67 -7.49 -0.78
N LEU A 69 3.38 -7.82 -0.65
CA LEU A 69 2.70 -8.91 -1.34
C LEU A 69 1.84 -8.34 -2.45
N LEU A 70 1.91 -8.91 -3.66
CA LEU A 70 1.13 -8.44 -4.82
C LEU A 70 1.22 -6.91 -4.97
N THR A 71 2.40 -6.33 -4.73
CA THR A 71 2.54 -4.89 -4.48
C THR A 71 2.00 -4.03 -5.61
N ARG A 72 2.31 -4.38 -6.87
CA ARG A 72 1.86 -3.62 -8.04
C ARG A 72 0.34 -3.58 -8.18
N PRO A 73 -0.38 -4.73 -8.26
CA PRO A 73 -1.84 -4.69 -8.37
C PRO A 73 -2.51 -4.08 -7.12
N ALA A 74 -2.02 -4.38 -5.91
CA ALA A 74 -2.58 -3.78 -4.69
C ALA A 74 -2.42 -2.25 -4.67
N ALA A 75 -1.25 -1.73 -5.07
CA ALA A 75 -1.00 -0.30 -5.16
C ALA A 75 -1.83 0.37 -6.27
N LEU A 76 -2.05 -0.29 -7.42
CA LEU A 76 -2.93 0.25 -8.46
C LEU A 76 -4.37 0.41 -7.98
N VAL A 77 -4.91 -0.60 -7.27
CA VAL A 77 -6.26 -0.53 -6.70
C VAL A 77 -6.36 0.57 -5.64
N ALA A 78 -5.37 0.67 -4.73
CA ALA A 78 -5.31 1.74 -3.72
C ALA A 78 -5.19 3.13 -4.35
N SER A 79 -4.40 3.27 -5.42
CA SER A 79 -4.27 4.52 -6.17
C SER A 79 -5.60 4.91 -6.83
N GLY A 80 -6.26 3.98 -7.51
CA GLY A 80 -7.55 4.20 -8.16
C GLY A 80 -8.67 4.57 -7.19
N SER A 81 -8.73 3.93 -6.01
CA SER A 81 -9.74 4.28 -5.00
C SER A 81 -9.56 5.69 -4.45
N MET A 82 -8.32 6.15 -4.32
CA MET A 82 -8.01 7.50 -3.88
C MET A 82 -8.19 8.54 -4.99
N ALA A 83 -7.98 8.18 -6.26
CA ALA A 83 -8.39 8.99 -7.39
C ALA A 83 -9.91 9.19 -7.41
N TYR A 84 -10.68 8.11 -7.21
CA TYR A 84 -12.14 8.20 -7.05
C TYR A 84 -12.52 9.12 -5.88
N ALA A 85 -11.89 8.93 -4.72
CA ALA A 85 -12.16 9.79 -3.56
C ALA A 85 -11.90 11.27 -3.88
N TYR A 86 -10.79 11.58 -4.55
CA TYR A 86 -10.50 12.96 -4.93
C TYR A 86 -11.54 13.52 -5.92
N PHE A 87 -11.75 12.87 -7.06
CA PHE A 87 -12.58 13.43 -8.13
C PHE A 87 -14.09 13.38 -7.86
N VAL A 88 -14.56 12.38 -7.09
CA VAL A 88 -15.99 12.16 -6.87
C VAL A 88 -16.46 12.66 -5.50
N VAL A 89 -15.60 12.62 -4.47
CA VAL A 89 -15.98 13.06 -3.12
C VAL A 89 -15.49 14.47 -2.83
N HIS A 90 -14.24 14.79 -3.12
CA HIS A 90 -13.65 16.09 -2.72
C HIS A 90 -13.77 17.19 -3.78
N GLN A 91 -13.52 16.89 -5.05
CA GLN A 91 -13.49 17.89 -6.12
C GLN A 91 -14.81 18.67 -6.31
N PRO A 92 -16.00 18.10 -6.04
CA PRO A 92 -17.26 18.87 -6.04
C PRO A 92 -17.28 20.05 -5.06
N ASP A 93 -16.55 19.99 -3.94
CA ASP A 93 -16.54 21.06 -2.93
C ASP A 93 -15.65 22.24 -3.33
N ALA A 94 -14.51 21.97 -3.99
CA ALA A 94 -13.65 22.98 -4.61
C ALA A 94 -12.61 22.33 -5.53
N LEU A 95 -12.05 23.09 -6.48
CA LEU A 95 -11.00 22.58 -7.38
C LEU A 95 -9.68 22.27 -6.66
N LEU A 96 -9.24 23.14 -5.74
CA LEU A 96 -7.94 22.98 -5.08
C LEU A 96 -8.05 22.06 -3.86
N PRO A 97 -7.18 21.04 -3.71
CA PRO A 97 -7.17 20.13 -2.56
C PRO A 97 -7.21 20.85 -1.19
N LEU A 98 -6.45 21.95 -1.09
CA LEU A 98 -6.33 22.79 0.11
C LEU A 98 -7.67 23.39 0.57
N ARG A 99 -8.67 23.44 -0.32
CA ARG A 99 -9.99 24.01 -0.06
C ARG A 99 -11.11 22.97 0.05
N ASN A 100 -10.86 21.72 -0.32
CA ASN A 100 -11.86 20.64 -0.32
C ASN A 100 -11.51 19.45 0.59
N GLY A 101 -10.38 19.51 1.31
CA GLY A 101 -9.92 18.44 2.19
C GLY A 101 -9.39 17.19 1.47
N GLY A 102 -9.25 17.24 0.14
CA GLY A 102 -8.81 16.13 -0.72
C GLY A 102 -7.29 15.98 -0.83
N GLU A 103 -6.52 16.72 -0.04
CA GLU A 103 -5.05 16.63 -0.03
C GLU A 103 -4.57 15.21 0.28
N LEU A 104 -5.15 14.54 1.27
CA LEU A 104 -4.79 13.15 1.60
C LEU A 104 -5.16 12.18 0.48
N ALA A 105 -6.31 12.37 -0.16
CA ALA A 105 -6.70 11.55 -1.31
C ALA A 105 -5.69 11.69 -2.45
N ALA A 106 -5.29 12.92 -2.79
CA ALA A 106 -4.27 13.17 -3.80
C ALA A 106 -2.91 12.58 -3.42
N LEU A 107 -2.46 12.76 -2.17
CA LEU A 107 -1.17 12.25 -1.70
C LEU A 107 -1.12 10.73 -1.71
N PHE A 108 -2.14 10.04 -1.21
CA PHE A 108 -2.20 8.58 -1.28
C PHE A 108 -2.29 8.08 -2.72
N CYS A 109 -3.11 8.73 -3.57
CA CYS A 109 -3.24 8.39 -4.98
C CYS A 109 -1.88 8.35 -5.68
N TRP A 110 -1.11 9.43 -5.58
CA TRP A 110 0.20 9.54 -6.22
C TRP A 110 1.28 8.68 -5.54
N SER A 111 1.22 8.54 -4.21
CA SER A 111 2.16 7.67 -3.48
C SER A 111 2.00 6.21 -3.92
N PHE A 112 0.78 5.71 -4.02
CA PHE A 112 0.54 4.35 -4.49
C PHE A 112 0.81 4.18 -5.98
N LEU A 113 0.55 5.20 -6.81
CA LEU A 113 0.95 5.16 -8.22
C LEU A 113 2.48 5.03 -8.37
N LEU A 114 3.24 5.73 -7.53
CA LEU A 114 4.70 5.62 -7.50
C LEU A 114 5.14 4.22 -7.05
N VAL A 115 4.51 3.65 -6.01
CA VAL A 115 4.78 2.26 -5.58
C VAL A 115 4.44 1.26 -6.69
N ALA A 116 3.34 1.45 -7.43
CA ALA A 116 2.97 0.60 -8.55
C ALA A 116 4.01 0.66 -9.68
N ALA A 117 4.51 1.86 -10.00
CA ALA A 117 5.51 2.07 -11.04
C ALA A 117 6.89 1.50 -10.66
N LEU A 118 7.39 1.86 -9.47
CA LEU A 118 8.72 1.46 -8.99
C LEU A 118 8.77 0.01 -8.51
N GLY A 119 7.64 -0.55 -8.08
CA GLY A 119 7.50 -1.93 -7.66
C GLY A 119 7.83 -2.19 -6.18
N PRO A 120 8.03 -3.48 -5.82
CA PRO A 120 8.00 -3.94 -4.42
C PRO A 120 9.22 -3.55 -3.56
N GLY A 121 10.38 -3.33 -4.17
CA GLY A 121 11.64 -3.11 -3.46
C GLY A 121 12.23 -4.39 -2.82
N PRO A 122 13.47 -4.31 -2.30
CA PRO A 122 14.20 -5.46 -1.74
C PRO A 122 13.60 -6.07 -0.47
N TRP A 123 12.91 -5.28 0.38
CA TRP A 123 12.34 -5.80 1.64
C TRP A 123 10.88 -6.24 1.52
N ALA A 124 10.36 -6.39 0.30
CA ALA A 124 9.05 -7.00 0.09
C ALA A 124 9.12 -8.52 0.26
N ILE A 125 8.10 -9.10 0.90
CA ILE A 125 8.03 -10.55 1.11
C ILE A 125 8.12 -11.31 -0.22
N ASP A 126 7.44 -10.85 -1.29
CA ASP A 126 7.53 -11.48 -2.62
C ASP A 126 8.96 -11.51 -3.17
N THR A 127 9.74 -10.46 -2.93
CA THR A 127 11.14 -10.36 -3.36
C THR A 127 12.02 -11.33 -2.57
N LEU A 128 11.83 -11.41 -1.25
CA LEU A 128 12.60 -12.29 -0.37
C LEU A 128 12.33 -13.76 -0.68
N LEU A 129 11.08 -14.15 -0.90
CA LEU A 129 10.70 -15.52 -1.26
C LEU A 129 11.30 -15.94 -2.61
N ARG A 130 11.35 -15.04 -3.60
CA ARG A 130 11.99 -15.32 -4.90
C ARG A 130 13.50 -15.52 -4.78
N GLY A 131 14.16 -14.74 -3.92
CA GLY A 131 15.59 -14.89 -3.65
C GLY A 131 15.93 -16.28 -3.08
N GLN A 132 15.15 -16.75 -2.10
CA GLN A 132 15.35 -18.07 -1.49
C GLN A 132 15.19 -19.23 -2.49
N ARG A 133 14.18 -19.16 -3.36
CA ARG A 133 13.95 -20.19 -4.40
C ARG A 133 15.10 -20.26 -5.40
N THR A 134 15.69 -19.12 -5.73
CA THR A 134 16.84 -19.05 -6.65
C THR A 134 18.09 -19.64 -5.99
N ALA A 135 18.32 -19.34 -4.71
CA ALA A 135 19.45 -19.90 -3.95
C ALA A 135 19.35 -21.43 -3.78
N ALA A 136 18.16 -21.94 -3.47
CA ALA A 136 17.93 -23.39 -3.32
C ALA A 136 18.15 -24.17 -4.64
N ALA A 137 17.83 -23.57 -5.79
CA ALA A 137 18.06 -24.17 -7.10
C ALA A 137 19.54 -24.17 -7.55
N SER A 138 20.38 -23.34 -6.92
CA SER A 138 21.81 -23.22 -7.24
C SER A 138 22.75 -24.10 -6.42
N THR A 139 22.24 -24.81 -5.41
CA THR A 139 23.04 -25.82 -4.68
C THR A 139 23.18 -27.05 -5.58
N PRO A 140 24.38 -27.36 -6.11
CA PRO A 140 24.57 -28.58 -6.88
C PRO A 140 24.34 -29.77 -5.97
N ASP A 141 23.62 -30.79 -6.46
CA ASP A 141 23.58 -32.12 -5.85
C ASP A 141 25.00 -32.67 -5.80
N GLY A 142 25.71 -32.38 -4.70
CA GLY A 142 27.00 -32.95 -4.39
C GLY A 142 26.81 -34.41 -4.00
N VAL A 143 26.67 -35.28 -5.00
CA VAL A 143 26.88 -36.72 -4.84
C VAL A 143 27.79 -37.23 -5.95
N SER A 144 29.01 -37.57 -5.59
CA SER A 144 29.57 -38.87 -5.96
C SER A 144 30.58 -39.33 -4.91
N VAL A 145 30.19 -40.39 -4.21
CA VAL A 145 30.95 -41.23 -3.27
C VAL A 145 32.25 -41.74 -3.91
N PRO A 146 33.42 -41.70 -3.22
CA PRO A 146 34.58 -42.44 -3.68
C PRO A 146 34.46 -43.94 -3.32
N ALA A 147 34.69 -44.79 -4.33
CA ALA A 147 34.80 -46.24 -4.24
C ALA A 147 36.18 -46.69 -3.75
#